data_AF-A0A6C0D7U0-F1
#
_entry.id   AF-A0A6C0D7U0-F1
#
_cell.length_a   1.000
_cell.length_b   1.000
_cell.length_c   1.000
_cell.angle_alpha   90.00
_cell.angle_beta   90.00
_cell.angle_gamma   90.00
#
_symmetry.space_group_name_H-M   'P 1'
#
loop_
_entity.id
_entity.type
_entity.pdbx_description
1 polymer ?
#
loop_
_entity_poly.entity_id
_entity_poly.type
_entity_poly.pdbx_seq_one_letter_code
_entity_poly.pdbx_strand_id
1 'polypeptide(L)'
;MSCPYANILGKPNTGVHSIRLFGLSVIDIFLTMIAAVITAKAYKINVVLSFVLWFVLGEVLHYIFGVKSAFLVKINLIPDC
;
A
#
# COMPACT_ATOMS: atom_id res chain seq x y z
N MET A 1 14.39 14.91 -3.98
CA MET A 1 14.52 15.35 -2.55
C MET A 1 14.81 14.11 -1.71
N SER A 2 15.33 14.20 -0.48
CA SER A 2 15.45 12.99 0.35
C SER A 2 14.06 12.54 0.82
N CYS A 3 13.80 11.23 0.87
CA CYS A 3 12.57 10.66 1.40
C CYS A 3 12.84 10.02 2.77
N PRO A 4 12.84 10.80 3.87
CA PRO A 4 13.23 10.32 5.19
C PRO A 4 12.24 9.29 5.76
N TYR A 5 10.99 9.32 5.31
CA TYR A 5 9.92 8.46 5.80
C TYR A 5 9.69 7.20 4.96
N ALA A 6 10.40 7.02 3.83
CA ALA A 6 10.18 5.87 2.94
C ALA A 6 10.39 4.50 3.62
N ASN A 7 11.15 4.47 4.71
CA ASN A 7 11.45 3.24 5.45
C ASN A 7 10.86 3.22 6.86
N ILE A 8 9.99 4.18 7.22
CA ILE A 8 9.45 4.27 8.58
C ILE A 8 8.62 3.04 8.98
N LEU A 9 7.96 2.41 7.99
CA LEU A 9 7.22 1.16 8.16
C LEU A 9 8.04 -0.08 7.78
N GLY A 10 9.35 0.06 7.66
CA GLY A 10 10.28 -0.97 7.19
C GLY A 10 10.79 -0.73 5.78
N LYS A 11 11.86 -1.42 5.40
CA LYS A 11 12.46 -1.28 4.06
C LYS A 11 11.79 -2.24 3.07
N PRO A 12 11.50 -1.80 1.82
CA PRO A 12 11.03 -2.69 0.77
C PRO A 12 11.97 -3.91 0.60
N ASN A 13 11.39 -5.08 0.31
CA ASN A 13 12.11 -6.35 0.13
C ASN A 13 12.80 -6.90 1.39
N THR A 14 12.51 -6.36 2.58
CA THR A 14 13.07 -6.85 3.84
C THR A 14 11.97 -7.12 4.87
N GLY A 15 12.24 -8.01 5.83
CA GLY A 15 11.31 -8.31 6.93
C GLY A 15 9.90 -8.64 6.43
N VAL A 16 8.89 -7.93 6.96
CA VAL A 16 7.48 -8.10 6.59
C VAL A 16 7.15 -7.69 5.14
N HIS A 17 8.03 -6.98 4.44
CA HIS A 17 7.84 -6.61 3.03
C HIS A 17 8.66 -7.49 2.06
N SER A 18 9.22 -8.61 2.55
CA SER A 18 10.02 -9.56 1.76
C SER A 18 9.16 -10.50 0.90
N ILE A 19 7.97 -10.87 1.39
CA ILE A 19 7.07 -11.78 0.69
C ILE A 19 6.28 -10.97 -0.34
N ARG A 20 6.55 -11.21 -1.63
CA ARG A 20 5.96 -10.44 -2.73
C ARG A 20 5.34 -11.35 -3.78
N LEU A 21 4.25 -10.88 -4.37
CA LEU A 21 3.58 -11.50 -5.51
C LEU A 21 3.40 -10.44 -6.60
N PHE A 22 3.87 -10.71 -7.82
CA PHE A 22 3.91 -9.73 -8.93
C PHE A 22 4.57 -8.38 -8.57
N GLY A 23 5.52 -8.39 -7.63
CA GLY A 23 6.17 -7.18 -7.14
C GLY A 23 5.38 -6.40 -6.07
N LEU A 24 4.15 -6.79 -5.74
CA LEU A 24 3.40 -6.22 -4.61
C LEU A 24 3.70 -7.01 -3.33
N SER A 25 3.82 -6.31 -2.19
CA SER A 25 3.97 -6.97 -0.88
C SER A 25 2.67 -7.70 -0.53
N VAL A 26 2.78 -8.99 -0.23
CA VAL A 26 1.64 -9.83 0.16
C VAL A 26 1.05 -9.34 1.49
N ILE A 27 1.92 -8.84 2.38
CA ILE A 27 1.51 -8.32 3.68
C ILE A 27 0.70 -7.03 3.51
N ASP A 28 1.05 -6.16 2.56
CA ASP A 28 0.30 -4.92 2.31
C ASP A 28 -1.11 -5.23 1.81
N ILE A 29 -1.24 -6.18 0.87
CA ILE A 29 -2.53 -6.65 0.36
C ILE A 29 -3.37 -7.28 1.48
N PHE A 30 -2.75 -8.12 2.32
CA PHE A 30 -3.43 -8.78 3.43
C PHE A 30 -3.95 -7.77 4.47
N LEU A 31 -3.12 -6.81 4.88
CA LEU A 31 -3.52 -5.75 5.80
C LEU A 31 -4.61 -4.85 5.20
N THR A 32 -4.50 -4.52 3.91
CA THR A 32 -5.53 -3.79 3.17
C THR A 32 -6.86 -4.54 3.17
N MET A 33 -6.83 -5.86 2.97
CA MET A 33 -8.03 -6.70 3.02
C MET A 33 -8.66 -6.73 4.42
N ILE A 34 -7.85 -6.85 5.48
CA ILE A 34 -8.34 -6.77 6.86
C ILE A 34 -8.99 -5.41 7.12
N ALA A 35 -8.32 -4.31 6.79
CA ALA A 35 -8.83 -2.95 6.96
C ALA A 35 -10.15 -2.76 6.20
N ALA A 36 -10.22 -3.27 4.97
CA ALA A 36 -11.42 -3.22 4.13
C ALA A 36 -12.60 -3.96 4.76
N VAL A 37 -12.42 -5.17 5.29
CA VAL A 37 -13.48 -5.95 5.95
C VAL A 37 -13.96 -5.26 7.22
N ILE A 38 -13.04 -4.75 8.05
CA ILE A 38 -13.38 -4.05 9.29
C ILE A 38 -14.21 -2.80 8.99
N THR A 39 -13.73 -1.97 8.08
CA THR A 39 -14.42 -0.72 7.70
C THR A 39 -15.72 -0.98 6.95
N ALA A 40 -15.78 -2.00 6.09
CA ALA A 40 -17.02 -2.40 5.42
C ALA A 40 -18.10 -2.79 6.42
N LYS A 41 -17.73 -3.56 7.45
CA LYS A 41 -18.66 -3.95 8.53
C LYS A 41 -19.07 -2.76 9.40
N ALA A 42 -18.13 -1.87 9.73
CA ALA A 42 -18.40 -0.69 10.57
C ALA A 42 -19.35 0.31 9.89
N TYR A 43 -19.13 0.59 8.60
CA TYR A 43 -19.90 1.57 7.84
C TYR A 43 -21.03 0.95 6.99
N LYS A 44 -21.21 -0.38 7.07
CA LYS A 44 -22.20 -1.14 6.28
C LYS A 44 -22.10 -0.89 4.77
N ILE A 45 -20.88 -0.73 4.26
CA ILE A 45 -20.59 -0.56 2.83
C ILE A 45 -20.15 -1.89 2.20
N ASN A 46 -20.16 -1.97 0.87
CA ASN A 46 -19.68 -3.14 0.14
C ASN A 46 -18.17 -3.36 0.41
N VAL A 47 -17.79 -4.59 0.76
CA VAL A 47 -16.39 -4.98 1.03
C VAL A 47 -15.47 -4.69 -0.16
N VAL A 48 -15.93 -4.96 -1.38
CA VAL A 48 -15.16 -4.69 -2.61
C VAL A 48 -14.91 -3.19 -2.77
N LEU A 49 -15.93 -2.36 -2.56
CA LEU A 49 -15.78 -0.91 -2.60
C LEU A 49 -14.81 -0.42 -1.52
N SER A 50 -14.95 -0.93 -0.29
CA SER A 50 -14.05 -0.60 0.82
C SER A 50 -12.60 -0.99 0.51
N PHE A 51 -12.38 -2.16 -0.09
CA PHE A 51 -11.07 -2.64 -0.49
C PHE A 51 -10.43 -1.74 -1.54
N VAL A 52 -11.18 -1.34 -2.57
CA VAL A 52 -10.68 -0.41 -3.60
C VAL A 52 -10.28 0.93 -2.96
N LEU A 53 -11.08 1.45 -2.04
CA LEU A 53 -10.76 2.71 -1.33
C LEU A 53 -9.48 2.59 -0.51
N TRP A 54 -9.33 1.51 0.27
CA TRP A 54 -8.12 1.28 1.06
C TRP A 54 -6.88 1.03 0.20
N PHE A 55 -7.02 0.34 -0.92
CA PHE A 55 -5.93 0.11 -1.86
C PHE A 55 -5.44 1.43 -2.45
N VAL A 56 -6.35 2.28 -2.92
CA VAL A 56 -6.00 3.62 -3.45
C VAL A 56 -5.36 4.48 -2.35
N LEU A 57 -5.92 4.49 -1.14
CA LEU A 57 -5.36 5.23 -0.01
C LEU A 57 -3.93 4.74 0.34
N GLY A 58 -3.71 3.43 0.34
CA GLY A 58 -2.40 2.83 0.59
C GLY A 58 -1.35 3.28 -0.44
N GLU A 59 -1.69 3.28 -1.73
CA GLU A 59 -0.79 3.75 -2.79
C GLU A 59 -0.52 5.26 -2.70
N VAL A 60 -1.51 6.06 -2.28
CA VAL A 60 -1.29 7.48 -1.98
C VAL A 60 -0.31 7.66 -0.83
N LEU A 61 -0.42 6.86 0.24
CA LEU A 61 0.53 6.88 1.36
C LEU A 61 1.94 6.47 0.90
N HIS A 62 2.06 5.46 0.04
CA HIS A 62 3.35 5.09 -0.57
C HIS A 62 3.95 6.25 -1.34
N TYR A 63 3.15 6.96 -2.15
CA TYR A 63 3.63 8.12 -2.89
C TYR A 63 4.10 9.25 -1.97
N ILE A 64 3.30 9.61 -0.96
CA ILE A 64 3.62 10.69 0.00
C ILE A 64 4.89 10.37 0.81
N PHE A 65 5.08 9.12 1.23
CA PHE A 65 6.27 8.71 1.96
C PHE A 65 7.49 8.45 1.07
N GLY A 66 7.33 8.46 -0.25
CA GLY A 66 8.41 8.20 -1.20
C GLY A 66 8.76 6.73 -1.40
N VAL A 67 7.81 5.83 -1.13
CA VAL A 67 7.95 4.39 -1.34
C VAL A 67 7.62 4.05 -2.79
N LYS A 68 8.57 3.44 -3.50
CA LYS A 68 8.39 2.97 -4.88
C LYS A 68 7.65 1.63 -4.87
N SER A 69 6.33 1.66 -4.76
CA SER A 69 5.49 0.46 -4.89
C SER A 69 5.47 -0.03 -6.35
N ALA A 70 5.21 -1.32 -6.56
CA ALA A 70 5.13 -1.86 -7.93
C ALA A 70 3.95 -1.25 -8.72
N PHE A 71 2.87 -0.86 -8.03
CA PHE A 71 1.73 -0.21 -8.67
C PHE A 71 2.10 1.19 -9.17
N LEU A 72 2.73 2.02 -8.33
CA LEU A 72 3.18 3.36 -8.69
C LEU A 72 4.15 3.35 -9.88
N VAL A 73 5.10 2.40 -9.88
CA VAL A 73 6.03 2.21 -11.01
C VAL A 73 5.28 1.83 -12.29
N LYS A 74 4.27 0.94 -12.20
CA LYS A 74 3.49 0.49 -13.36
C LYS A 74 2.67 1.62 -14.00
N ILE A 75 2.17 2.55 -13.21
CA ILE A 75 1.42 3.73 -13.71
C ILE A 75 2.32 4.94 -13.99
N ASN A 76 3.65 4.76 -13.91
CA ASN A 76 4.65 5.81 -14.11
C ASN A 76 4.49 7.03 -13.17
N LEU A 77 3.99 6.81 -11.96
CA LEU A 77 3.85 7.83 -10.92
C LEU A 77 4.96 7.64 -9.88
N ILE A 78 6.17 8.01 -10.26
CA ILE A 78 7.37 7.77 -9.45
C ILE A 78 7.52 8.96 -8.47
N PRO A 79 7.64 8.72 -7.15
CA PRO A 79 7.91 9.80 -6.22
C PRO A 79 9.26 10.47 -6.54
N ASP A 80 9.31 11.81 -6.53
CA ASP A 80 10.52 12.61 -6.79
C ASP A 80 11.50 12.60 -5.59
N CYS A 81 11.99 11.40 -5.32
CA CYS A 81 13.11 11.08 -4.45
C CYS A 81 13.90 9.84 -4.94
#